data_AF-A0A7K3DQI4-F1
#
_entry.id   AF-A0A7K3DQI4-F1
#
_cell.length_a   1.000
_cell.length_b   1.000
_cell.length_c   1.000
_cell.angle_alpha   90.00
_cell.angle_beta   90.00
_cell.angle_gamma   90.00
#
_symmetry.space_group_name_H-M   'P 1'
#
loop_
_entity.id
_entity.type
_entity.pdbx_description
1 polymer ?
#
loop_
_entity_poly.entity_id
_entity_poly.type
_entity_poly.pdbx_seq_one_letter_code
_entity_poly.pdbx_strand_id
1 'polypeptide(L)'
;MTSASGTGAVWAALGGDPALPARVAYLTRAGALPARLPVLGLARACVAGCALAAAELAATRAGTPVRDIRVRVDDGAVATAFTSERHLLVDGRAPVDFAPLSRFWSAADGVLRTHANYPHHRARLCAALGARPDATPEAVAALLAERSARDVEDAVYAAGGLAVALRT
;
A
#
# COMPACT_ATOMS: atom_id res chain seq x y z
N MET A 1 2.68 2.32 20.34
CA MET A 1 2.88 0.86 20.28
C MET A 1 4.35 0.56 20.17
N THR A 2 4.96 -0.04 21.19
CA THR A 2 6.31 -0.58 21.05
C THR A 2 6.26 -1.73 20.05
N SER A 3 7.17 -1.71 19.09
CA SER A 3 7.62 -2.81 18.25
C SER A 3 7.04 -4.22 18.54
N ALA A 4 7.36 -4.79 19.71
CA ALA A 4 7.00 -6.15 20.09
C ALA A 4 5.48 -6.36 20.27
N SER A 5 4.72 -5.31 20.59
CA SER A 5 3.26 -5.37 20.69
C SER A 5 2.57 -5.62 19.35
N GLY A 6 3.16 -5.15 18.23
CA GLY A 6 2.57 -5.31 16.90
C GLY A 6 2.62 -6.75 16.38
N THR A 7 3.78 -7.41 16.50
CA THR A 7 3.92 -8.80 16.07
C THR A 7 3.13 -9.76 16.95
N GLY A 8 3.07 -9.51 18.27
CA GLY A 8 2.19 -10.27 19.15
C GLY A 8 0.73 -10.22 18.72
N ALA A 9 0.22 -9.02 18.37
CA ALA A 9 -1.15 -8.86 17.91
C ALA A 9 -1.42 -9.56 16.56
N VAL A 10 -0.54 -9.41 15.57
CA VAL A 10 -0.65 -10.12 14.28
C VAL A 10 -0.63 -11.63 14.48
N TRP A 11 0.29 -12.13 15.31
CA TRP A 11 0.44 -13.56 15.57
C TRP A 11 -0.76 -14.16 16.31
N ALA A 12 -1.28 -13.45 17.31
CA ALA A 12 -2.49 -13.84 18.02
C ALA A 12 -3.71 -13.87 17.10
N ALA A 13 -3.83 -12.93 16.15
CA ALA A 13 -4.92 -12.92 15.17
C ALA A 13 -4.86 -14.13 14.20
N LEU A 14 -3.67 -14.70 14.00
CA LEU A 14 -3.47 -15.94 13.25
C LEU A 14 -3.68 -17.21 14.11
N GLY A 15 -3.97 -17.07 15.40
CA GLY A 15 -4.14 -18.19 16.33
C GLY A 15 -2.83 -18.89 16.71
N GLY A 16 -1.68 -18.24 16.52
CA GLY A 16 -0.37 -18.84 16.78
C GLY A 16 0.00 -18.89 18.26
N ASP A 17 0.97 -19.74 18.61
CA ASP A 17 1.48 -19.88 19.98
C ASP A 17 2.05 -18.54 20.49
N PRO A 18 1.53 -17.97 21.61
CA PRO A 18 1.95 -16.68 22.14
C PRO A 18 3.42 -16.63 22.61
N ALA A 19 4.10 -17.77 22.74
CA ALA A 19 5.52 -17.82 23.06
C ALA A 19 6.42 -17.52 21.85
N LEU A 20 5.94 -17.73 20.61
CA LEU A 20 6.75 -17.61 19.40
C LEU A 20 7.13 -16.18 18.98
N PRO A 21 6.34 -15.13 19.25
CA PRO A 21 6.78 -13.75 19.00
C PRO A 21 8.11 -13.39 19.68
N ALA A 22 8.44 -14.00 20.83
CA ALA A 22 9.72 -13.82 21.51
C ALA A 22 10.91 -14.39 20.73
N ARG A 23 10.67 -15.13 19.64
CA ARG A 23 11.70 -15.68 18.74
C ARG A 23 12.06 -14.75 17.58
N VAL A 24 11.42 -13.59 17.49
CA VAL A 24 11.71 -12.56 16.48
C VAL A 24 12.72 -11.57 17.02
N ALA A 25 13.86 -11.45 16.35
CA ALA A 25 14.85 -10.39 16.55
C ALA A 25 14.69 -9.32 15.47
N TYR A 26 14.68 -8.04 15.85
CA TYR A 26 14.66 -6.93 14.91
C TYR A 26 16.04 -6.31 14.76
N LEU A 27 16.47 -6.08 13.54
CA LEU A 27 17.59 -5.20 13.24
C LEU A 27 17.05 -3.84 12.81
N THR A 28 17.19 -2.86 13.70
CA THR A 28 16.62 -1.53 13.49
C THR A 28 17.47 -0.69 12.54
N ARG A 29 16.82 0.00 11.61
CA ARG A 29 17.48 0.93 10.68
C ARG A 29 16.84 2.31 10.84
N ALA A 30 17.64 3.29 11.28
CA ALA A 30 17.16 4.66 11.43
C ALA A 30 16.65 5.20 10.08
N GLY A 31 15.49 5.85 10.10
CA GLY A 31 14.89 6.44 8.90
C GLY A 31 14.18 5.46 7.96
N ALA A 32 14.00 4.18 8.33
CA ALA A 32 13.21 3.25 7.54
C ALA A 32 11.71 3.63 7.57
N LEU A 33 11.08 3.75 6.39
CA LEU A 33 9.66 4.05 6.20
C LEU A 33 9.15 5.24 7.05
N PRO A 34 9.72 6.45 6.88
CA PRO A 34 9.30 7.62 7.65
C PRO A 34 7.86 8.00 7.28
N ALA A 35 6.98 8.08 8.27
CA ALA A 35 5.57 8.41 8.06
C ALA A 35 4.96 9.05 9.33
N ARG A 36 3.86 9.78 9.15
CA ARG A 36 3.07 10.34 10.28
C ARG A 36 2.37 9.25 11.10
N LEU A 37 2.01 8.15 10.44
CA LEU A 37 1.42 6.96 11.05
C LEU A 37 2.51 5.90 11.30
N PRO A 38 2.28 4.90 12.18
CA PRO A 38 3.29 3.89 12.55
C PRO A 38 3.51 2.83 11.45
N VAL A 39 3.79 3.26 10.22
CA VAL A 39 3.92 2.43 9.02
C VAL A 39 5.01 1.37 9.19
N LEU A 40 6.22 1.77 9.62
CA LEU A 40 7.31 0.82 9.89
C LEU A 40 6.87 -0.25 10.90
N GLY A 41 6.21 0.19 11.99
CA GLY A 41 5.72 -0.67 13.05
C GLY A 41 4.75 -1.75 12.56
N LEU A 42 3.86 -1.39 11.64
CA LEU A 42 2.89 -2.30 11.02
C LEU A 42 3.57 -3.21 9.99
N ALA A 43 4.35 -2.63 9.08
CA ALA A 43 5.04 -3.34 8.01
C ALA A 43 5.92 -4.48 8.54
N ARG A 44 6.76 -4.16 9.53
CA ARG A 44 7.65 -5.15 10.17
C ARG A 44 6.86 -6.21 10.96
N ALA A 45 5.68 -5.88 11.48
CA ALA A 45 4.86 -6.84 12.23
C ALA A 45 4.25 -7.88 11.30
N CYS A 46 3.75 -7.45 10.13
CA CYS A 46 3.30 -8.35 9.07
C CYS A 46 4.43 -9.25 8.57
N VAL A 47 5.61 -8.67 8.27
CA VAL A 47 6.78 -9.44 7.82
C VAL A 47 7.21 -10.45 8.89
N ALA A 48 7.26 -10.06 10.17
CA ALA A 48 7.57 -10.97 11.27
C ALA A 48 6.55 -12.11 11.39
N GLY A 49 5.24 -11.83 11.25
CA GLY A 49 4.20 -12.85 11.27
C GLY A 49 4.37 -13.88 10.15
N CYS A 50 4.59 -13.42 8.91
CA CYS A 50 4.86 -14.30 7.77
C CYS A 50 6.13 -15.13 7.97
N ALA A 51 7.20 -14.51 8.47
CA ALA A 51 8.47 -15.19 8.69
C ALA A 51 8.40 -16.22 9.84
N LEU A 52 7.63 -15.94 10.89
CA LEU A 52 7.32 -16.91 11.95
C LEU A 52 6.55 -18.10 11.41
N ALA A 53 5.46 -17.87 10.66
CA ALA A 53 4.67 -18.94 10.05
C ALA A 53 5.52 -19.82 9.12
N ALA A 54 6.39 -19.21 8.32
CA ALA A 54 7.31 -19.94 7.45
C ALA A 54 8.32 -20.78 8.26
N ALA A 55 8.89 -20.22 9.34
CA ALA A 55 9.85 -20.93 10.18
C ALA A 55 9.19 -22.08 10.97
N GLU A 56 7.98 -21.89 11.49
CA GLU A 56 7.19 -22.92 12.15
C GLU A 56 6.85 -24.07 11.20
N LEU A 57 6.41 -23.75 9.98
CA LEU A 57 6.13 -24.75 8.94
C LEU A 57 7.41 -25.53 8.57
N ALA A 58 8.54 -24.84 8.43
CA ALA A 58 9.81 -25.48 8.12
C ALA A 58 10.28 -26.42 9.24
N ALA A 59 10.19 -25.99 10.51
CA ALA A 59 10.53 -26.83 11.66
C ALA A 59 9.65 -28.07 11.76
N THR A 60 8.34 -27.89 11.58
CA THR A 60 7.36 -28.99 11.57
C THR A 60 7.70 -30.02 10.49
N ARG A 61 7.99 -29.57 9.26
CA ARG A 61 8.36 -30.45 8.16
C ARG A 61 9.69 -31.17 8.37
N ALA A 62 10.64 -30.52 9.04
CA ALA A 62 11.94 -31.08 9.35
C ALA A 62 11.94 -31.97 10.62
N GLY A 63 10.81 -32.04 11.35
CA GLY A 63 10.74 -32.75 12.63
C GLY A 63 11.58 -32.10 13.74
N THR A 64 11.91 -30.81 13.62
CA THR A 64 12.67 -30.07 14.64
C THR A 64 11.74 -29.34 15.60
N PRO A 65 12.16 -29.06 16.85
CA PRO A 65 11.29 -28.39 17.81
C PRO A 65 10.96 -26.95 17.37
N VAL A 66 9.67 -26.65 17.19
CA VAL A 66 9.17 -25.31 16.83
C VAL A 66 9.64 -24.23 17.82
N ARG A 67 9.77 -24.57 19.11
CA ARG A 67 10.29 -23.66 20.15
C ARG A 67 11.71 -23.14 19.85
N ASP A 68 12.48 -23.81 19.00
CA ASP A 68 13.87 -23.48 18.70
C ASP A 68 14.01 -22.60 17.44
N ILE A 69 12.92 -22.29 16.74
CA ILE A 69 12.97 -21.36 15.60
C ILE A 69 13.52 -19.99 16.02
N ARG A 70 14.19 -19.32 15.09
CA ARG A 70 14.66 -17.95 15.23
C ARG A 70 14.38 -17.21 13.94
N VAL A 71 13.80 -16.03 14.05
CA VAL A 71 13.48 -15.17 12.92
C VAL A 71 14.18 -13.84 13.11
N ARG A 72 14.81 -13.32 12.06
CA ARG A 72 15.39 -11.98 12.04
C ARG A 72 14.67 -11.13 11.02
N VAL A 73 14.22 -9.96 11.43
CA VAL A 73 13.58 -8.95 10.56
C VAL A 73 14.45 -7.71 10.55
N ASP A 74 14.96 -7.33 9.37
CA ASP A 74 15.74 -6.11 9.17
C ASP A 74 14.81 -5.00 8.65
N ASP A 75 14.72 -3.88 9.37
CA ASP A 75 13.90 -2.73 8.99
C ASP A 75 14.26 -2.21 7.59
N GLY A 76 15.53 -2.34 7.18
CA GLY A 76 15.97 -1.96 5.84
C GLY A 76 15.41 -2.89 4.77
N ALA A 77 15.41 -4.20 5.01
CA ALA A 77 14.79 -5.16 4.09
C ALA A 77 13.26 -4.97 4.02
N VAL A 78 12.62 -4.68 5.16
CA VAL A 78 11.20 -4.33 5.22
C VAL A 78 10.94 -3.07 4.40
N ALA A 79 11.74 -2.01 4.58
CA ALA A 79 11.59 -0.77 3.83
C ALA A 79 11.74 -1.01 2.33
N THR A 80 12.80 -1.70 1.90
CA THR A 80 13.02 -2.04 0.48
C THR A 80 11.87 -2.83 -0.12
N ALA A 81 11.31 -3.80 0.62
CA ALA A 81 10.15 -4.56 0.15
C ALA A 81 8.88 -3.70 0.04
N PHE A 82 8.62 -2.82 1.01
CA PHE A 82 7.43 -1.94 1.00
C PHE A 82 7.55 -0.76 0.04
N THR A 83 8.74 -0.51 -0.51
CA THR A 83 8.97 0.48 -1.58
C THR A 83 9.61 -0.15 -2.81
N SER A 84 9.37 -1.45 -3.03
CA SER A 84 10.06 -2.22 -4.08
C SER A 84 9.83 -1.67 -5.48
N GLU A 85 8.68 -1.04 -5.72
CA GLU A 85 8.35 -0.38 -6.99
C GLU A 85 9.38 0.69 -7.37
N ARG A 86 9.95 1.39 -6.38
CA ARG A 86 10.94 2.46 -6.59
C ARG A 86 12.32 1.94 -6.96
N HIS A 87 12.56 0.66 -6.72
CA HIS A 87 13.83 -0.01 -7.01
C HIS A 87 13.77 -0.85 -8.28
N LEU A 88 12.58 -1.01 -8.87
CA LEU A 88 12.37 -1.80 -10.07
C LEU A 88 12.97 -1.11 -11.30
N LEU A 89 13.72 -1.87 -12.08
CA LEU A 89 14.21 -1.48 -13.41
C LEU A 89 13.80 -2.54 -14.42
N VAL A 90 13.29 -2.11 -15.57
CA VAL A 90 13.01 -2.96 -16.74
C VAL A 90 13.95 -2.53 -17.86
N ASP A 91 14.83 -3.43 -18.27
CA ASP A 91 15.93 -3.14 -19.21
C ASP A 91 16.74 -1.89 -18.80
N GLY A 92 17.04 -1.79 -17.49
CA GLY A 92 17.80 -0.67 -16.92
C GLY A 92 17.01 0.64 -16.76
N ARG A 93 15.71 0.66 -17.06
CA ARG A 93 14.87 1.88 -16.97
C ARG A 93 13.81 1.75 -15.88
N ALA A 94 13.59 2.83 -15.14
CA ALA A 94 12.49 2.91 -14.19
C ALA A 94 11.14 2.89 -14.94
N PRO A 95 10.14 2.12 -14.48
CA PRO A 95 8.81 2.12 -15.07
C PRO A 95 8.07 3.43 -14.78
N VAL A 96 7.01 3.69 -15.57
CA VAL A 96 6.04 4.75 -15.25
C VAL A 96 4.98 4.15 -14.33
N ASP A 97 4.97 4.55 -13.07
CA ASP A 97 4.08 3.96 -12.06
C ASP A 97 2.61 4.37 -12.24
N PHE A 98 2.37 5.62 -12.64
CA PHE A 98 1.03 6.17 -12.77
C PHE A 98 0.87 6.97 -14.07
N ALA A 99 -0.23 6.73 -14.78
CA ALA A 99 -0.64 7.55 -15.91
C ALA A 99 -0.92 9.00 -15.45
N PRO A 100 -0.84 10.00 -16.36
CA PRO A 100 -1.03 11.41 -16.00
C PRO A 100 -2.36 11.71 -15.28
N LEU A 101 -3.41 10.93 -15.57
CA LEU A 101 -4.71 11.07 -14.93
C LEU A 101 -4.91 10.20 -13.68
N SER A 102 -3.88 9.52 -13.18
CA SER A 102 -3.90 8.74 -11.93
C SER A 102 -3.19 9.49 -10.81
N ARG A 103 -3.82 10.57 -10.34
CA ARG A 103 -3.22 11.49 -9.38
C ARG A 103 -4.24 12.06 -8.42
N PHE A 104 -3.75 12.83 -7.45
CA PHE A 104 -4.60 13.67 -6.62
C PHE A 104 -4.93 14.96 -7.37
N TRP A 105 -6.18 15.38 -7.27
CA TRP A 105 -6.75 16.57 -7.90
C TRP A 105 -7.42 17.44 -6.85
N SER A 106 -7.32 18.75 -7.02
CA SER A 106 -8.21 19.66 -6.32
C SER A 106 -9.60 19.59 -6.96
N ALA A 107 -10.61 19.49 -6.12
CA ALA A 107 -12.03 19.64 -6.45
C ALA A 107 -12.57 20.89 -5.75
N ALA A 108 -13.84 21.25 -5.99
CA ALA A 108 -14.43 22.47 -5.43
C ALA A 108 -14.44 22.49 -3.89
N ASP A 109 -14.58 21.34 -3.24
CA ASP A 109 -14.76 21.19 -1.80
C ASP A 109 -13.71 20.26 -1.14
N GLY A 110 -12.67 19.86 -1.87
CA GLY A 110 -11.69 18.93 -1.32
C GLY A 110 -10.70 18.37 -2.33
N VAL A 111 -10.17 17.19 -2.01
CA VAL A 111 -9.20 16.48 -2.85
C VAL A 111 -9.82 15.18 -3.34
N LEU A 112 -9.63 14.88 -4.62
CA LEU A 112 -10.05 13.64 -5.26
C LEU A 112 -8.80 12.85 -5.71
N ARG A 113 -8.78 11.54 -5.49
CA ARG A 113 -7.80 10.62 -6.09
C ARG A 113 -8.45 9.84 -7.23
N THR A 114 -7.92 9.95 -8.43
CA THR A 114 -8.38 9.15 -9.57
C THR A 114 -7.46 7.95 -9.83
N HIS A 115 -8.02 6.90 -10.41
CA HIS A 115 -7.26 5.77 -10.97
C HIS A 115 -7.62 5.59 -12.44
N ALA A 116 -6.72 6.02 -13.32
CA ALA A 116 -6.87 6.01 -14.78
C ALA A 116 -5.62 5.42 -15.46
N ASN A 117 -4.94 4.47 -14.81
CA ASN A 117 -3.74 3.81 -15.35
C ASN A 117 -4.08 2.95 -16.57
N TYR A 118 -5.26 2.32 -16.57
CA TYR A 118 -5.72 1.50 -17.66
C TYR A 118 -6.56 2.32 -18.65
N PRO A 119 -6.44 2.10 -19.98
CA PRO A 119 -7.19 2.83 -21.00
C PRO A 119 -8.71 2.83 -20.76
N HIS A 120 -9.27 1.73 -20.27
CA HIS A 120 -10.71 1.65 -19.98
C HIS A 120 -11.11 2.52 -18.78
N HIS A 121 -10.33 2.58 -17.70
CA HIS A 121 -10.62 3.49 -16.58
C HIS A 121 -10.45 4.96 -16.99
N ARG A 122 -9.46 5.28 -17.82
CA ARG A 122 -9.31 6.61 -18.41
C ARG A 122 -10.57 7.01 -19.20
N ALA A 123 -11.07 6.11 -20.05
CA ALA A 123 -12.27 6.36 -20.83
C ALA A 123 -13.50 6.59 -19.93
N ARG A 124 -13.68 5.79 -18.86
CA ARG A 124 -14.78 5.98 -17.90
C ARG A 124 -14.68 7.28 -17.12
N LEU A 125 -13.48 7.67 -16.67
CA LEU A 125 -13.24 8.95 -16.03
C LEU A 125 -13.62 10.11 -16.95
N CYS A 126 -13.12 10.10 -18.20
CA CYS A 126 -13.45 11.17 -19.16
C CYS A 126 -14.93 11.23 -19.49
N ALA A 127 -15.58 10.08 -19.70
CA ALA A 127 -17.02 10.03 -19.95
C ALA A 127 -17.83 10.62 -18.79
N ALA A 128 -17.51 10.25 -17.54
CA ALA A 128 -18.18 10.78 -16.34
C ALA A 128 -17.99 12.30 -16.18
N LEU A 129 -16.85 12.83 -16.59
CA LEU A 129 -16.56 14.26 -16.55
C LEU A 129 -17.14 15.03 -17.75
N GLY A 130 -17.61 14.34 -18.80
CA GLY A 130 -17.96 14.97 -20.08
C GLY A 130 -16.74 15.46 -20.87
N ALA A 131 -15.55 14.93 -20.56
CA ALA A 131 -14.30 15.27 -21.21
C ALA A 131 -14.05 14.41 -22.46
N ARG A 132 -13.24 14.91 -23.39
CA ARG A 132 -12.77 14.09 -24.52
C ARG A 132 -11.95 12.88 -24.04
N PRO A 133 -11.95 11.73 -24.76
CA PRO A 133 -11.15 10.56 -24.40
C PRO A 133 -9.64 10.82 -24.31
N ASP A 134 -9.14 11.85 -25.00
CA ASP A 134 -7.76 12.31 -25.03
C ASP A 134 -7.52 13.60 -24.21
N ALA A 135 -8.49 14.01 -23.37
CA ALA A 135 -8.40 15.22 -22.58
C ALA A 135 -7.09 15.31 -21.79
N THR A 136 -6.44 16.47 -21.84
CA THR A 136 -5.20 16.71 -21.12
C THR A 136 -5.45 16.80 -19.61
N PRO A 137 -4.42 16.62 -18.77
CA PRO A 137 -4.54 16.85 -17.33
C PRO A 137 -5.13 18.20 -16.96
N GLU A 138 -4.83 19.25 -17.73
CA GLU A 138 -5.31 20.62 -17.49
C GLU A 138 -6.81 20.73 -17.77
N ALA A 139 -7.30 20.11 -18.85
CA ALA A 139 -8.72 20.07 -19.16
C ALA A 139 -9.52 19.30 -18.08
N VAL A 140 -8.96 18.19 -17.59
CA VAL A 140 -9.54 17.43 -16.48
C VAL A 140 -9.52 18.26 -15.18
N ALA A 141 -8.42 18.96 -14.88
CA ALA A 141 -8.31 19.80 -13.70
C ALA A 141 -9.38 20.91 -13.68
N ALA A 142 -9.61 21.58 -14.82
CA ALA A 142 -10.64 22.61 -14.93
C ALA A 142 -12.04 22.07 -14.62
N LEU A 143 -12.38 20.88 -15.15
CA LEU A 143 -13.67 20.23 -14.88
C LEU A 143 -13.83 19.80 -13.42
N LEU A 144 -12.75 19.37 -12.78
CA LEU A 144 -12.77 18.93 -11.38
C LEU A 144 -12.87 20.10 -10.40
N ALA A 145 -12.22 21.23 -10.70
CA ALA A 145 -12.21 22.42 -9.85
C ALA A 145 -13.61 23.00 -9.60
N GLU A 146 -14.57 22.74 -10.48
CA GLU A 146 -15.95 23.24 -10.39
C GLU A 146 -16.94 22.23 -9.78
N ARG A 147 -16.47 21.03 -9.40
CA ARG A 147 -17.33 19.94 -8.92
C ARG A 147 -16.95 19.50 -7.52
N SER A 148 -17.92 19.05 -6.73
CA SER A 148 -17.63 18.38 -5.46
C SER A 148 -16.81 17.11 -5.71
N ALA A 149 -15.82 16.84 -4.86
CA ALA A 149 -15.08 15.60 -4.88
C ALA A 149 -16.02 14.39 -4.75
N ARG A 150 -17.09 14.51 -3.94
CA ARG A 150 -18.04 13.43 -3.72
C ARG A 150 -18.92 13.19 -4.95
N ASP A 151 -19.43 14.24 -5.56
CA ASP A 151 -20.23 14.11 -6.78
C ASP A 151 -19.42 13.50 -7.93
N VAL A 152 -18.13 13.84 -8.03
CA VAL A 152 -17.25 13.21 -9.00
C VAL A 152 -16.99 11.74 -8.68
N GLU A 153 -16.72 11.38 -7.41
CA GLU A 153 -16.61 9.98 -6.97
C GLU A 153 -17.83 9.18 -7.41
N ASP A 154 -19.03 9.65 -7.07
CA ASP A 154 -20.29 8.96 -7.36
C ASP A 154 -20.56 8.87 -8.88
N ALA A 155 -20.32 9.94 -9.63
CA ALA A 155 -20.49 9.93 -11.10
C ALA A 155 -19.50 8.99 -11.80
N VAL A 156 -18.24 8.96 -11.36
CA VAL A 156 -17.20 8.09 -11.92
C VAL A 156 -17.50 6.63 -11.58
N TYR A 157 -17.94 6.32 -10.36
CA TYR A 157 -18.39 4.98 -9.98
C TYR A 157 -19.60 4.52 -10.79
N ALA A 158 -20.60 5.38 -10.99
CA ALA A 158 -21.76 5.07 -11.84
C ALA A 158 -21.35 4.75 -13.29
N ALA A 159 -20.27 5.36 -13.78
CA ALA A 159 -19.69 5.06 -15.09
C ALA A 159 -18.77 3.81 -15.11
N GLY A 160 -18.58 3.12 -13.98
CA GLY A 160 -17.66 1.99 -13.84
C GLY A 160 -16.17 2.38 -13.83
N GLY A 161 -15.87 3.64 -13.54
CA GLY A 161 -14.52 4.15 -13.32
C GLY A 161 -14.11 4.11 -11.84
N LEU A 162 -12.91 4.64 -11.54
CA LEU A 162 -12.37 4.69 -10.18
C LEU A 162 -11.89 6.12 -9.84
N ALA A 163 -12.61 6.77 -8.93
CA ALA A 163 -12.22 8.02 -8.30
C ALA A 163 -12.69 8.02 -6.85
N VAL A 164 -11.89 8.59 -5.93
CA VAL A 164 -12.15 8.55 -4.49
C VAL A 164 -11.98 9.93 -3.89
N ALA A 165 -12.99 10.45 -3.23
CA ALA A 165 -12.91 11.68 -2.44
C ALA A 165 -12.13 11.42 -1.15
N LEU A 166 -11.08 12.19 -0.91
CA LEU A 166 -10.24 12.03 0.28
C LEU A 166 -11.04 12.40 1.53
N ARG A 167 -10.98 11.52 2.53
CA ARG A 167 -11.57 11.75 3.85
C ARG A 167 -10.47 12.13 4.83
N THR A 168 -10.80 13.06 5.71
CA THR A 168 -9.93 13.56 6.79
C THR A 168 -10.52 13.21 8.13
#